data_AF-A0A7C7TZ67-F1
#
_entry.id   AF-A0A7C7TZ67-F1
#
_cell.length_a   1.000
_cell.length_b   1.000
_cell.length_c   1.000
_cell.angle_alpha   90.00
_cell.angle_beta   90.00
_cell.angle_gamma   90.00
#
_symmetry.space_group_name_H-M   'P 1'
#
loop_
_entity.id
_entity.type
_entity.pdbx_description
1 polymer ?
#
loop_
_entity_poly.entity_id
_entity_poly.type
_entity_poly.pdbx_seq_one_letter_code
_entity_poly.pdbx_strand_id
1 'polypeptide(L)' 'MKFVTANPGCSAQSIVACLQHDKLMRNHGLTPRKVGFFIPRHLATSLIWWQDHRAGRRVYGEIGCDAEPKDN' A
#
# COMPACT_ATOMS: atom_id res chain seq x y z
N MET A 1 1.08 -7.45 -11.95
CA MET A 1 0.81 -6.40 -10.93
C MET A 1 1.02 -7.03 -9.56
N LYS A 2 2.20 -6.82 -8.95
CA LYS A 2 2.60 -7.48 -7.69
C LYS A 2 3.47 -6.58 -6.81
N PHE A 3 3.31 -5.25 -6.90
CA PHE A 3 4.21 -4.33 -6.19
C PHE A 3 4.12 -4.50 -4.67
N VAL A 4 2.89 -4.53 -4.13
CA VAL A 4 2.67 -4.68 -2.68
C VAL A 4 3.10 -6.06 -2.18
N THR A 5 2.90 -7.11 -2.98
CA THR A 5 3.31 -8.47 -2.62
C THR A 5 4.83 -8.65 -2.67
N ALA A 6 5.51 -7.97 -3.60
CA ALA A 6 6.97 -7.94 -3.66
C ALA A 6 7.62 -6.99 -2.64
N ASN A 7 6.86 -6.03 -2.10
CA ASN A 7 7.34 -5.02 -1.15
C ASN A 7 6.34 -4.91 0.02
N PRO A 8 6.28 -5.94 0.88
CA PRO A 8 5.40 -5.89 2.04
C PRO A 8 5.85 -4.80 3.02
N GLY A 9 4.90 -4.10 3.63
CA GLY A 9 5.16 -2.91 4.44
C GLY A 9 5.41 -1.65 3.60
N CYS A 10 5.14 -1.66 2.29
CA CYS A 10 5.25 -0.46 1.47
C CYS A 10 4.20 0.60 1.86
N SER A 11 4.54 1.88 1.69
CA SER A 11 3.64 2.98 1.99
C SER A 11 2.74 3.33 0.79
N ALA A 12 1.66 4.07 1.04
CA ALA A 12 0.82 4.61 -0.04
C ALA A 12 1.62 5.50 -1.01
N GLN A 13 2.64 6.22 -0.53
CA GLN A 13 3.55 6.99 -1.39
C GLN A 13 4.32 6.10 -2.34
N SER A 14 4.89 4.99 -1.84
CA SER A 14 5.64 4.03 -2.65
C SER A 14 4.76 3.41 -3.74
N ILE A 15 3.51 3.07 -3.39
CA ILE A 15 2.53 2.55 -4.35
C ILE A 15 2.22 3.59 -5.42
N VAL A 16 1.96 4.84 -5.03
CA VAL A 16 1.70 5.92 -6.00
C VAL A 16 2.90 6.15 -6.91
N ALA A 17 4.12 6.17 -6.37
CA ALA A 17 5.33 6.32 -7.18
C ALA A 17 5.43 5.21 -8.23
N CYS A 18 5.23 3.94 -7.86
CA CYS A 18 5.20 2.82 -8.80
C CYS A 18 4.11 3.00 -9.87
N LEU A 19 2.90 3.43 -9.49
CA LEU A 19 1.82 3.68 -10.46
C LEU A 19 2.16 4.84 -11.41
N GLN A 20 2.76 5.91 -10.91
CA GLN A 20 3.10 7.08 -11.73
C GLN A 20 4.23 6.79 -12.71
N HIS A 21 5.27 6.09 -12.26
CA HIS A 21 6.48 5.84 -13.04
C HIS A 21 6.39 4.55 -13.87
N ASP A 22 6.04 3.42 -13.25
CA ASP A 22 6.09 2.10 -13.89
C ASP A 22 4.78 1.73 -14.61
N LYS A 23 3.70 2.48 -14.35
CA LYS A 23 2.39 2.31 -14.99
C LYS A 23 1.92 3.55 -15.75
N LEU A 24 2.78 4.55 -15.89
CA LEU A 24 2.50 5.80 -16.63
C LEU A 24 1.24 6.54 -16.14
N MET A 25 0.83 6.33 -14.88
CA MET A 25 -0.38 6.93 -14.32
C MET A 25 -0.15 8.34 -13.74
N ARG A 26 0.93 9.02 -14.13
CA ARG A 26 1.34 10.32 -13.58
C ARG A 26 0.24 11.39 -13.64
N ASN A 27 -0.53 11.42 -14.73
CA ASN A 27 -1.54 12.44 -15.00
C ASN A 27 -2.96 12.05 -14.55
N HIS A 28 -3.12 10.92 -13.84
CA HIS A 28 -4.43 10.42 -13.41
C HIS A 28 -4.88 10.97 -12.04
N GLY A 29 -4.16 11.96 -11.50
CA GLY A 29 -4.49 12.60 -10.22
C GLY A 29 -4.47 11.62 -9.04
N LEU A 30 -3.63 10.58 -9.11
CA LEU A 30 -3.41 9.64 -8.01
C LEU A 30 -2.64 10.34 -6.89
N THR A 31 -3.11 10.15 -5.65
CA THR A 31 -2.43 10.66 -4.46
C THR A 31 -2.34 9.56 -3.41
N PRO A 32 -1.36 9.63 -2.48
CA PRO A 32 -1.27 8.64 -1.40
C PRO A 32 -2.57 8.52 -0.62
N ARG A 33 -3.28 9.65 -0.44
CA ARG A 33 -4.60 9.69 0.21
C ARG A 33 -5.65 8.91 -0.58
N LYS A 34 -5.74 9.10 -1.91
CA LYS A 34 -6.67 8.32 -2.76
C LYS A 34 -6.35 6.83 -2.72
N VAL A 35 -5.08 6.45 -2.83
CA VAL A 35 -4.66 5.03 -2.76
C VAL A 35 -5.01 4.44 -1.40
N GLY A 36 -4.72 5.14 -0.31
CA GLY A 36 -5.04 4.64 1.03
C GLY A 36 -6.53 4.56 1.36
N PHE A 37 -7.36 5.26 0.60
CA PHE A 37 -8.82 5.14 0.60
C PHE A 37 -9.35 4.06 -0.34
N PHE A 38 -8.63 3.79 -1.43
CA PHE A 38 -9.01 2.81 -2.44
C PHE A 38 -8.78 1.38 -1.94
N ILE A 39 -7.60 1.10 -1.38
CA ILE A 39 -7.19 -0.23 -0.94
C ILE A 39 -8.21 -0.88 0.04
N PRO A 40 -8.58 -0.24 1.17
CA PRO A 40 -9.52 -0.86 2.11
C PRO A 40 -10.94 -0.99 1.55
N ARG A 41 -11.29 -0.29 0.46
CA ARG A 41 -12.63 -0.36 -0.16
C ARG A 41 -12.73 -1.39 -1.28
N HIS A 42 -11.66 -1.58 -2.05
CA HIS A 42 -11.71 -2.37 -3.28
C HIS A 42 -10.75 -3.55 -3.28
N LEU A 43 -9.78 -3.59 -2.38
CA LEU A 43 -8.71 -4.60 -2.34
C LEU A 43 -8.61 -5.29 -0.97
N ALA A 44 -9.59 -5.12 -0.07
CA ALA A 44 -9.59 -5.71 1.27
C ALA A 44 -9.58 -7.25 1.28
N THR A 45 -9.92 -7.90 0.17
CA THR A 45 -9.88 -9.36 0.01
C THR A 45 -8.48 -9.90 -0.34
N SER A 46 -7.52 -9.02 -0.63
CA SER A 46 -6.16 -9.42 -1.02
C SER A 46 -5.08 -8.66 -0.26
N LEU A 47 -5.36 -7.44 0.17
CA LEU A 47 -4.41 -6.57 0.85
C LEU A 47 -4.91 -6.17 2.24
N ILE A 48 -3.97 -6.15 3.17
CA ILE A 48 -4.13 -5.62 4.52
C ILE A 48 -3.31 -4.34 4.67
N TRP A 49 -3.60 -3.62 5.74
CA TRP A 49 -2.82 -2.44 6.11
C TRP A 49 -2.69 -2.35 7.62
N TRP A 50 -1.58 -1.79 8.07
CA TRP A 50 -1.35 -1.46 9.47
C TRP A 50 -0.67 -0.10 9.59
N GLN A 51 -0.67 0.43 10.80
CA GLN A 51 0.00 1.69 11.10
C GLN A 51 1.48 1.42 11.40
N ASP A 52 2.37 2.00 10.61
CA ASP A 52 3.77 2.12 10.97
C ASP A 52 3.91 3.26 11.99
N HIS A 53 4.03 2.90 13.27
CA HIS A 53 4.14 3.84 14.38
C HIS A 53 5.46 4.62 14.37
N ARG A 54 6.53 4.08 13.75
CA ARG A 54 7.82 4.77 13.67
C ARG A 54 7.78 5.90 12.64
N ALA A 55 7.14 5.65 11.50
CA ALA A 55 7.05 6.62 10.41
C ALA A 55 5.73 7.41 10.39
N GLY A 56 4.79 7.13 11.29
CA GLY A 56 3.49 7.82 11.36
C GLY A 56 2.61 7.64 10.12
N ARG A 57 2.75 6.52 9.39
CA ARG A 57 2.06 6.29 8.11
C ARG A 57 1.42 4.92 8.01
N ARG A 58 0.45 4.79 7.11
CA ARG A 58 -0.14 3.50 6.75
C ARG A 58 0.77 2.77 5.77
N VAL A 59 0.99 1.48 6.05
CA VAL A 59 1.73 0.56 5.20
C VAL A 59 0.86 -0.64 4.81
N TYR A 60 1.22 -1.31 3.72
CA TYR A 60 0.38 -2.33 3.09
C TYR A 60 1.15 -3.62 2.85
N GLY A 61 0.45 -4.74 2.95
CA GLY A 61 0.95 -6.07 2.65
C GLY A 61 -0.15 -6.97 2.10
N GLU A 62 0.24 -8.13 1.58
CA GLU A 62 -0.72 -9.19 1.26
C GLU A 62 -1.30 -9.79 2.55
N ILE A 63 -2.54 -10.28 2.50
CA ILE A 63 -3.11 -11.04 3.62
C ILE A 63 -2.19 -12.22 3.96
N GLY A 64 -1.87 -12.38 5.25
CA GLY A 64 -0.99 -13.46 5.73
C GLY A 64 0.50 -13.19 5.53
N CYS A 65 0.89 -11.98 5.13
CA CYS A 65 2.30 -11.60 5.05
C CYS A 65 2.91 -11.41 6.45
N ASP A 66 4.09 -11.98 6.68
CA ASP A 66 4.86 -11.84 7.95
C ASP A 66 5.29 -10.41 8.29
N ALA A 67 5.13 -9.45 7.38
CA ALA A 67 5.42 -8.04 7.64
C ALA A 67 4.35 -7.36 8.50
N GLU A 68 3.16 -7.95 8.63
CA GLU A 68 2.16 -7.49 9.58
C GLU A 68 2.75 -7.62 11.00
N PRO A 69 2.75 -6.54 11.80
CA PRO A 69 3.17 -6.63 13.19
C PRO A 69 2.25 -7.62 13.88
N LYS A 70 2.81 -8.75 14.30
CA LYS A 70 2.11 -9.72 15.15
C LYS A 70 1.89 -9.01 16.49
N ASP A 71 0.66 -8.61 16.77
CA ASP A 71 0.27 -8.12 18.10
C ASP A 71 0.81 -9.12 19.13
N ASN A 72 1.61 -8.62 20.06
CA ASN A 72 2.26 -9.41 21.11
C ASN A 72 1.34 -9.58 22.32
#